data_AF-A0A9D6IQC9-F1
#
_entry.id   AF-A0A9D6IQC9-F1
#
_cell.length_a   1.000
_cell.length_b   1.000
_cell.length_c   1.000
_cell.angle_alpha   90.00
_cell.angle_beta   90.00
_cell.angle_gamma   90.00
#
_symmetry.space_group_name_H-M   'P 1'
#
loop_
_entity.id
_entity.type
_entity.pdbx_description
1 polymer ?
#
loop_
_entity_poly.entity_id
_entity_poly.type
_entity_poly.pdbx_seq_one_letter_code
_entity_poly.pdbx_strand_id
1 'polypeptide(L)'
;MDRETSLRQMLRQAWRTNNRVTTFLVEHLPPELWPLTVPSNPRRTVRGILSHIHNDRCMWIRMIGRRNGIKAPGNVDRHRVTPKELTRALERSSAGILRIFDRGLDNGGFLPRVAWGCFPPEVLHFFAILVAHEAHHRGQIVMLARQSGHRLPATVTVGLWQWTKRCKEIQRARDDAERENAPEAVRPRQARRRGPRR
;
A
#
# COMPACT_ATOMS: atom_id res chain seq x y z
N MET A 1 1.53 -9.93 -29.63
CA MET A 1 1.17 -8.69 -28.92
C MET A 1 -0.13 -8.99 -28.22
N ASP A 2 -0.07 -9.38 -26.96
CA ASP A 2 -1.24 -9.82 -26.22
C ASP A 2 -1.49 -8.85 -25.06
N ARG A 3 -2.75 -8.77 -24.64
CA ARG A 3 -3.30 -7.99 -23.50
C ARG A 3 -3.90 -6.64 -23.84
N GLU A 4 -5.15 -6.68 -24.27
CA GLU A 4 -6.12 -5.74 -23.74
C GLU A 4 -6.12 -5.87 -22.19
N THR A 5 -5.44 -4.94 -21.52
CA THR A 5 -5.45 -4.91 -20.04
C THR A 5 -6.76 -4.28 -19.62
N SER A 6 -7.64 -5.03 -18.95
CA SER A 6 -8.94 -4.50 -18.55
C SER A 6 -8.79 -3.33 -17.57
N LEU A 7 -9.75 -2.39 -17.56
CA LEU A 7 -9.79 -1.29 -16.60
C LEU A 7 -9.64 -1.75 -15.15
N ARG A 8 -10.22 -2.92 -14.83
CA ARG A 8 -10.06 -3.60 -13.54
C ARG A 8 -8.59 -3.88 -13.23
N GLN A 9 -7.85 -4.46 -14.16
CA GLN A 9 -6.43 -4.75 -13.96
C GLN A 9 -5.61 -3.47 -13.80
N MET A 10 -5.88 -2.43 -14.61
CA MET A 10 -5.22 -1.13 -14.51
C MET A 10 -5.43 -0.47 -13.14
N LEU A 11 -6.68 -0.42 -12.66
CA LEU A 11 -7.02 0.15 -11.35
C LEU A 11 -6.33 -0.61 -10.20
N ARG A 12 -6.38 -1.95 -10.24
CA ARG A 12 -5.73 -2.80 -9.23
C ARG A 12 -4.23 -2.61 -9.20
N GLN A 13 -3.60 -2.50 -10.37
CA GLN A 13 -2.16 -2.27 -10.48
C GLN A 13 -1.79 -0.90 -9.92
N ALA A 14 -2.51 0.16 -10.30
CA ALA A 14 -2.29 1.51 -9.77
C ALA A 14 -2.41 1.57 -8.24
N TRP A 15 -3.43 0.93 -7.67
CA TRP A 15 -3.59 0.85 -6.22
C TRP A 15 -2.45 0.09 -5.53
N ARG A 16 -2.06 -1.06 -6.08
CA ARG A 16 -0.93 -1.83 -5.54
C ARG A 16 0.36 -1.01 -5.59
N THR A 17 0.59 -0.25 -6.65
CA THR A 17 1.72 0.69 -6.75
C THR A 17 1.65 1.75 -5.66
N ASN A 18 0.50 2.38 -5.43
CA ASN A 18 0.34 3.33 -4.33
C ASN A 18 0.66 2.70 -2.97
N ASN A 19 0.11 1.51 -2.68
CA ASN A 19 0.40 0.78 -1.46
C ASN A 19 1.90 0.47 -1.31
N ARG A 20 2.57 0.05 -2.40
CA ARG A 20 4.00 -0.24 -2.41
C ARG A 20 4.84 1.02 -2.15
N VAL A 21 4.43 2.18 -2.64
CA VAL A 21 5.11 3.45 -2.30
C VAL A 21 4.98 3.74 -0.80
N THR A 22 3.81 3.52 -0.19
CA THR A 22 3.60 3.70 1.25
C THR A 22 4.44 2.71 2.06
N THR A 23 4.48 1.42 1.70
CA THR A 23 5.33 0.44 2.40
C THR A 23 6.82 0.70 2.19
N PHE A 24 7.22 1.19 1.01
CA PHE A 24 8.59 1.63 0.74
C PHE A 24 9.02 2.74 1.72
N LEU A 25 8.15 3.72 2.00
CA LEU A 25 8.46 4.75 3.01
C LEU A 25 8.64 4.11 4.40
N VAL A 26 7.73 3.23 4.82
CA VAL A 26 7.78 2.56 6.12
C VAL A 26 9.08 1.77 6.29
N GLU A 27 9.53 1.07 5.24
CA GLU A 27 10.75 0.26 5.23
C GLU A 27 12.04 1.10 5.33
N HIS A 28 12.02 2.34 4.85
CA HIS A 28 13.22 3.18 4.73
C HIS A 28 13.23 4.36 5.70
N LEU A 29 12.26 4.46 6.60
CA LEU A 29 12.25 5.48 7.66
C LEU A 29 13.24 5.10 8.78
N PRO A 30 14.20 5.98 9.11
CA PRO A 30 15.06 5.80 10.27
C PRO A 30 14.25 5.61 11.56
N PRO A 31 14.65 4.69 12.47
CA PRO A 31 13.91 4.41 13.70
C PRO A 31 13.64 5.64 14.58
N GLU A 32 14.56 6.59 14.62
CA GLU A 32 14.48 7.84 15.39
C GLU A 32 13.36 8.77 14.91
N LEU A 33 12.92 8.64 13.66
CA LEU A 33 11.81 9.44 13.14
C LEU A 33 10.45 8.95 13.63
N TRP A 34 10.31 7.66 13.96
CA TRP A 34 9.02 7.09 14.35
C TRP A 34 8.34 7.79 15.54
N PRO A 35 9.04 8.10 16.65
CA PRO A 35 8.45 8.81 17.79
C PRO A 35 8.34 10.32 17.57
N LEU A 36 8.93 10.89 16.51
CA LEU A 36 8.96 12.33 16.28
C LEU A 36 7.54 12.91 16.20
N THR A 37 7.29 13.98 16.97
CA THR A 37 6.00 14.66 17.08
C THR A 37 5.84 15.73 16.01
N VAL A 38 4.59 16.01 15.63
CA VAL A 38 4.26 17.18 14.83
C VAL A 38 4.31 18.42 15.75
N PRO A 39 5.10 19.47 15.45
CA PRO A 39 5.29 20.61 16.36
C PRO A 39 3.98 21.28 16.80
N SER A 40 3.05 21.49 15.86
CA SER A 40 1.74 22.09 16.13
C SER A 40 0.71 21.12 16.70
N ASN A 41 1.02 19.82 16.78
CA ASN A 41 0.16 18.81 17.37
C ASN A 41 0.98 17.70 18.04
N PRO A 42 1.48 17.92 19.27
CA PRO A 42 2.37 16.99 19.95
C PRO A 42 1.74 15.59 20.22
N ARG A 43 0.42 15.47 20.14
CA ARG A 43 -0.29 14.18 20.26
C ARG A 43 -0.15 13.31 18.99
N ARG A 44 0.34 13.88 17.90
CA ARG A 44 0.51 13.22 16.61
C ARG A 44 2.00 13.00 16.35
N THR A 45 2.38 11.74 16.14
CA THR A 45 3.76 11.35 15.76
C THR A 45 3.83 10.88 14.32
N VAL A 46 5.04 10.75 13.75
CA VAL A 46 5.27 10.07 12.45
C VAL A 46 4.63 8.69 12.46
N ARG A 47 4.86 7.89 13.51
CA ARG A 47 4.19 6.60 13.71
C ARG A 47 2.67 6.75 13.65
N GLY A 48 2.11 7.71 14.36
CA GLY A 48 0.68 7.97 14.36
C GLY A 48 0.12 8.38 12.99
N ILE A 49 0.89 9.12 12.19
CA ILE A 49 0.53 9.47 10.80
C ILE A 49 0.51 8.22 9.92
N LEU A 50 1.53 7.39 10.01
CA LEU A 50 1.62 6.14 9.25
C LEU A 50 0.52 5.13 9.64
N SER A 51 0.25 4.98 10.94
CA SER A 51 -0.86 4.16 11.44
C SER A 51 -2.22 4.66 10.95
N HIS A 52 -2.38 5.98 10.82
CA HIS A 52 -3.62 6.56 10.35
C HIS A 52 -3.92 6.17 8.91
N ILE A 53 -2.93 6.07 8.02
CA ILE A 53 -3.15 5.57 6.65
C ILE A 53 -3.83 4.19 6.67
N HIS A 54 -3.30 3.25 7.45
CA HIS A 54 -3.91 1.93 7.57
C HIS A 54 -5.29 1.98 8.23
N ASN A 55 -5.43 2.69 9.35
CA ASN A 55 -6.68 2.74 10.12
C ASN A 55 -7.80 3.46 9.34
N ASP A 56 -7.46 4.42 8.48
CA ASP A 56 -8.40 5.09 7.56
C ASP A 56 -8.93 4.11 6.51
N ARG A 57 -8.06 3.32 5.88
CA ARG A 57 -8.49 2.21 5.00
C ARG A 57 -9.43 1.25 5.72
N CYS A 58 -9.14 0.88 6.97
CA CYS A 58 -10.01 0.01 7.77
C CYS A 58 -11.39 0.63 8.02
N MET A 59 -11.45 1.95 8.24
CA MET A 59 -12.71 2.69 8.37
C MET A 59 -13.49 2.67 7.06
N TRP A 60 -12.87 2.96 5.91
CA TRP A 60 -13.54 2.88 4.61
C TRP A 60 -14.02 1.47 4.26
N ILE A 61 -13.22 0.44 4.51
CA ILE A 61 -13.63 -0.96 4.30
C ILE A 61 -14.85 -1.29 5.16
N ARG A 62 -14.90 -0.80 6.40
CA ARG A 62 -16.05 -1.03 7.28
C ARG A 62 -17.30 -0.30 6.80
N MET A 63 -17.16 0.92 6.28
CA MET A 63 -18.30 1.74 5.85
C MET A 63 -18.87 1.28 4.51
N ILE A 64 -18.01 0.95 3.54
CA ILE A 64 -18.40 0.60 2.17
C ILE A 64 -18.58 -0.91 2.00
N GLY A 65 -17.70 -1.70 2.62
CA GLY A 65 -17.58 -3.14 2.39
C GLY A 65 -18.52 -4.02 3.21
N ARG A 66 -19.04 -3.54 4.35
CA ARG A 66 -19.80 -4.36 5.31
C ARG A 66 -21.05 -5.00 4.71
N ARG A 67 -21.82 -4.24 3.93
CA ARG A 67 -23.04 -4.74 3.26
C ARG A 67 -22.74 -5.78 2.17
N ASN A 68 -21.48 -5.88 1.75
CA ASN A 68 -21.02 -6.76 0.66
C ASN A 68 -20.11 -7.90 1.18
N GLY A 69 -20.14 -8.18 2.49
CA GLY A 69 -19.35 -9.26 3.10
C GLY A 69 -17.84 -9.00 3.16
N ILE A 70 -17.38 -7.78 2.86
CA ILE A 70 -15.96 -7.43 2.96
C ILE A 70 -15.65 -7.03 4.41
N LYS A 71 -14.98 -7.93 5.14
CA LYS A 71 -14.55 -7.68 6.52
C LYS A 71 -13.33 -6.74 6.56
N ALA A 72 -13.43 -5.66 7.33
CA ALA A 72 -12.31 -4.78 7.60
C ALA A 72 -11.25 -5.48 8.48
N PRO A 73 -9.94 -5.32 8.19
CA PRO A 73 -8.91 -5.73 9.12
C PRO A 73 -8.98 -4.91 10.43
N GLY A 74 -8.37 -5.43 11.49
CA GLY A 74 -8.25 -4.72 12.76
C GLY A 74 -7.29 -3.52 12.62
N ASN A 75 -7.61 -2.43 13.34
CA ASN A 75 -6.72 -1.28 13.42
C ASN A 75 -5.40 -1.65 14.10
N VAL A 76 -4.35 -0.89 13.80
CA VAL A 76 -3.08 -0.95 14.55
C VAL A 76 -3.06 0.11 15.65
N ASP A 77 -2.34 -0.18 16.74
CA ASP A 77 -2.09 0.80 17.80
C ASP A 77 -1.13 1.88 17.30
N ARG A 78 -1.65 3.11 17.19
CA ARG A 78 -0.91 4.28 16.70
C ARG A 78 0.29 4.68 17.56
N HIS A 79 0.36 4.20 18.80
CA HIS A 79 1.46 4.49 19.73
C HIS A 79 2.52 3.39 19.70
N ARG A 80 2.14 2.14 19.38
CA ARG A 80 3.02 0.97 19.58
C ARG A 80 3.40 0.23 18.31
N VAL A 81 2.68 0.42 17.20
CA VAL A 81 2.93 -0.35 15.98
C VAL A 81 4.38 -0.23 15.49
N THR A 82 4.96 -1.37 15.16
CA THR A 82 6.30 -1.47 14.59
C THR A 82 6.26 -1.35 13.05
N PRO A 83 7.39 -1.02 12.38
CA PRO A 83 7.48 -1.02 10.92
C PRO A 83 6.96 -2.33 10.29
N LYS A 84 7.40 -3.47 10.83
CA LYS A 84 7.04 -4.80 10.31
C LYS A 84 5.55 -5.10 10.46
N GLU A 85 4.96 -4.76 11.61
CA GLU A 85 3.52 -4.92 11.83
C GLU A 85 2.71 -4.02 10.91
N LEU A 86 3.15 -2.77 10.74
CA LEU A 86 2.47 -1.81 9.89
C LEU A 86 2.52 -2.23 8.42
N THR A 87 3.65 -2.68 7.89
CA THR A 87 3.76 -3.18 6.51
C THR A 87 2.78 -4.34 6.27
N ARG A 88 2.71 -5.31 7.19
CA ARG A 88 1.73 -6.40 7.11
C ARG A 88 0.29 -5.91 7.19
N ALA A 89 0.01 -4.92 8.03
CA ALA A 89 -1.32 -4.33 8.16
C ALA A 89 -1.74 -3.58 6.89
N LEU A 90 -0.82 -2.82 6.28
CA LEU A 90 -1.01 -2.13 5.01
C LEU A 90 -1.37 -3.12 3.90
N GLU A 91 -0.66 -4.25 3.77
CA GLU A 91 -1.02 -5.30 2.80
C GLU A 91 -2.44 -5.85 3.02
N ARG A 92 -2.83 -6.14 4.26
CA ARG A 92 -4.20 -6.60 4.58
C ARG A 92 -5.26 -5.58 4.19
N SER A 93 -5.05 -4.31 4.56
CA SER A 93 -5.98 -3.24 4.20
C SER A 93 -6.00 -2.97 2.69
N SER A 94 -4.86 -3.09 2.00
CA SER A 94 -4.75 -2.98 0.55
C SER A 94 -5.60 -4.04 -0.15
N ALA A 95 -5.54 -5.30 0.31
CA ALA A 95 -6.40 -6.36 -0.19
C ALA A 95 -7.90 -6.08 0.03
N GLY A 96 -8.27 -5.48 1.18
CA GLY A 96 -9.64 -5.06 1.44
C GLY A 96 -10.13 -3.97 0.49
N ILE A 97 -9.31 -2.97 0.21
CA ILE A 97 -9.62 -1.90 -0.75
C ILE A 97 -9.74 -2.45 -2.18
N LEU A 98 -8.86 -3.36 -2.60
CA LEU A 98 -8.98 -4.04 -3.89
C LEU A 98 -10.32 -4.75 -4.07
N ARG A 99 -10.83 -5.39 -3.00
CA ARG A 99 -12.17 -6.02 -3.02
C ARG A 99 -13.28 -4.98 -3.15
N ILE A 100 -13.15 -3.80 -2.53
CA ILE A 100 -14.12 -2.71 -2.72
C ILE A 100 -14.13 -2.24 -4.17
N PHE A 101 -12.95 -2.03 -4.77
CA PHE A 101 -12.86 -1.67 -6.19
C PHE A 101 -13.50 -2.73 -7.08
N ASP A 102 -13.21 -4.01 -6.82
CA ASP A 102 -13.80 -5.09 -7.60
C ASP A 102 -15.33 -5.06 -7.52
N ARG A 103 -15.89 -4.87 -6.33
CA ARG A 103 -17.35 -4.77 -6.12
C ARG A 103 -17.96 -3.56 -6.80
N GLY A 104 -17.30 -2.41 -6.73
CA GLY A 104 -17.80 -1.22 -7.42
C GLY A 104 -17.79 -1.40 -8.93
N LEU A 105 -16.77 -2.05 -9.49
CA LEU A 105 -16.71 -2.38 -10.92
C LEU A 105 -17.78 -3.41 -11.31
N ASP A 106 -18.05 -4.42 -10.46
CA ASP A 106 -19.17 -5.35 -10.66
C ASP A 106 -20.53 -4.63 -10.64
N ASN A 107 -20.62 -3.51 -9.92
CA ASN A 107 -21.79 -2.65 -9.80
C ASN A 107 -21.72 -1.42 -10.72
N GLY A 108 -21.28 -1.63 -11.97
CA GLY A 108 -21.29 -0.58 -13.02
C GLY A 108 -20.36 0.61 -12.76
N GLY A 109 -19.38 0.48 -11.86
CA GLY A 109 -18.45 1.55 -11.48
C GLY A 109 -18.84 2.33 -10.23
N PHE A 110 -19.90 1.95 -9.52
CA PHE A 110 -20.44 2.69 -8.37
C PHE A 110 -20.31 1.94 -7.06
N LEU A 111 -19.97 2.69 -6.01
CA LEU A 111 -19.92 2.24 -4.62
C LEU A 111 -21.19 2.65 -3.86
N PRO A 112 -21.55 1.91 -2.80
CA PRO A 112 -22.59 2.35 -1.87
C PRO A 112 -22.34 3.77 -1.36
N ARG A 113 -23.39 4.60 -1.35
CA ARG A 113 -23.32 5.94 -0.75
C ARG A 113 -23.06 5.81 0.76
N VAL A 114 -22.10 6.58 1.23
CA VAL A 114 -21.83 6.79 2.65
C VAL A 114 -22.37 8.17 3.06
N ALA A 115 -23.17 8.23 4.13
CA ALA A 115 -23.93 9.43 4.51
C ALA A 115 -23.07 10.69 4.76
N TRP A 116 -21.78 10.51 5.08
CA TRP A 116 -20.80 11.57 5.33
C TRP A 116 -19.66 11.56 4.29
N GLY A 117 -19.88 10.93 3.13
CA GLY A 117 -18.86 10.84 2.08
C GLY A 117 -18.58 12.19 1.46
N CYS A 118 -17.33 12.64 1.53
CA CYS A 118 -16.86 13.86 0.86
C CYS A 118 -16.48 13.64 -0.62
N PHE A 119 -16.98 12.57 -1.25
CA PHE A 119 -16.65 12.24 -2.63
C PHE A 119 -17.85 11.63 -3.37
N PRO A 120 -17.93 11.82 -4.70
CA PRO A 120 -18.89 11.15 -5.57
C PRO A 120 -18.79 9.61 -5.49
N PRO A 121 -19.88 8.84 -5.68
CA PRO A 121 -19.91 7.41 -5.39
C PRO A 121 -19.12 6.53 -6.38
N GLU A 122 -18.48 7.08 -7.41
CA GLU A 122 -17.75 6.29 -8.40
C GLU A 122 -16.44 5.72 -7.83
N VAL A 123 -16.10 4.51 -8.28
CA VAL A 123 -14.88 3.81 -7.87
C VAL A 123 -13.62 4.63 -8.13
N LEU A 124 -13.57 5.39 -9.23
CA LEU A 124 -12.40 6.20 -9.58
C LEU A 124 -12.24 7.41 -8.64
N HIS A 125 -13.33 8.04 -8.19
CA HIS A 125 -13.26 9.09 -7.18
C HIS A 125 -12.77 8.52 -5.85
N PHE A 126 -13.25 7.34 -5.45
CA PHE A 126 -12.79 6.68 -4.24
C PHE A 126 -11.29 6.29 -4.32
N PHE A 127 -10.83 5.81 -5.47
CA PHE A 127 -9.40 5.59 -5.71
C PHE A 127 -8.59 6.89 -5.59
N ALA A 128 -9.05 7.96 -6.23
CA ALA A 128 -8.35 9.24 -6.26
C ALA A 128 -8.21 9.84 -4.86
N ILE A 129 -9.28 9.83 -4.05
CA ILE A 129 -9.24 10.40 -2.70
C ILE A 129 -8.29 9.60 -1.78
N LEU A 130 -8.24 8.27 -1.91
CA LEU A 130 -7.29 7.45 -1.14
C LEU A 130 -5.84 7.74 -1.55
N VAL A 131 -5.54 7.83 -2.84
CA VAL A 131 -4.19 8.16 -3.32
C VAL A 131 -3.77 9.56 -2.86
N ALA A 132 -4.66 10.54 -2.95
CA ALA A 132 -4.41 11.91 -2.50
C ALA A 132 -4.17 11.98 -0.98
N HIS A 133 -5.00 11.31 -0.18
CA HIS A 133 -4.85 11.22 1.28
C HIS A 133 -3.50 10.61 1.68
N GLU A 134 -3.13 9.50 1.06
CA GLU A 134 -1.87 8.84 1.36
C GLU A 134 -0.66 9.64 0.87
N ALA A 135 -0.75 10.32 -0.28
CA ALA A 135 0.28 11.22 -0.76
C ALA A 135 0.47 12.42 0.18
N HIS A 136 -0.64 13.00 0.66
CA HIS A 136 -0.63 14.08 1.65
C HIS A 136 0.14 13.67 2.92
N HIS A 137 -0.18 12.52 3.51
CA HIS A 137 0.49 12.05 4.72
C HIS A 137 1.95 11.64 4.49
N ARG A 138 2.30 11.05 3.35
CA ARG A 138 3.71 10.82 2.97
C ARG A 138 4.49 12.13 2.88
N GLY A 139 3.90 13.15 2.25
CA GLY A 139 4.48 14.49 2.16
C GLY A 139 4.68 15.15 3.52
N GLN A 140 3.69 15.04 4.42
CA GLN A 140 3.82 15.52 5.80
C GLN A 140 4.99 14.89 6.55
N ILE A 141 5.20 13.58 6.40
CA ILE A 141 6.32 12.88 7.04
C ILE A 141 7.67 13.36 6.47
N VAL A 142 7.77 13.48 5.14
CA VAL A 142 8.99 13.98 4.48
C VAL A 142 9.31 15.41 4.95
N MET A 143 8.29 16.26 5.04
CA MET A 143 8.44 17.64 5.51
C MET A 143 8.86 17.69 6.98
N LEU A 144 8.21 16.91 7.84
CA LEU A 144 8.52 16.84 9.26
C LEU A 144 9.96 16.37 9.49
N ALA A 145 10.40 15.31 8.81
CA ALA A 145 11.77 14.84 8.87
C ALA A 145 12.78 15.95 8.51
N ARG A 146 12.49 16.72 7.46
CA ARG A 146 13.33 17.85 7.04
C ARG A 146 13.35 18.99 8.08
N GLN A 147 12.19 19.38 8.58
CA GLN A 147 12.05 20.48 9.54
C GLN A 147 12.68 20.16 10.90
N SER A 148 12.73 18.89 11.28
CA SER A 148 13.36 18.42 12.52
C SER A 148 14.84 18.09 12.37
N GLY A 149 15.51 18.48 11.28
CA GLY A 149 16.94 18.24 11.07
C GLY A 149 17.32 16.82 10.62
N HIS A 150 16.34 15.93 10.46
CA HIS A 150 16.51 14.54 10.03
C HIS A 150 16.19 14.36 8.55
N ARG A 151 16.86 15.11 7.68
CA ARG A 151 16.58 15.09 6.24
C ARG A 151 16.74 13.66 5.68
N LEU A 152 15.67 13.14 5.08
CA LEU A 152 15.70 11.83 4.43
C LEU A 152 16.64 11.81 3.20
N PRO A 153 17.36 10.70 2.96
CA PRO A 153 18.19 10.54 1.77
C PRO A 153 17.41 10.71 0.47
N ALA A 154 18.06 11.20 -0.58
CA ALA A 154 17.46 11.35 -1.91
C ALA A 154 16.93 10.02 -2.47
N THR A 155 17.59 8.91 -2.15
CA THR A 155 17.14 7.55 -2.51
C THR A 155 15.74 7.23 -1.97
N VAL A 156 15.37 7.80 -0.82
CA VAL A 156 14.03 7.68 -0.22
C VAL A 156 13.07 8.69 -0.84
N THR A 157 13.41 9.98 -0.83
CA THR A 157 12.48 11.04 -1.27
C THR A 157 12.17 10.97 -2.77
N VAL A 158 13.17 10.72 -3.62
CA VAL A 158 12.97 10.43 -5.06
C VAL A 158 12.29 9.08 -5.23
N GLY A 159 12.62 8.09 -4.38
CA GLY A 159 11.99 6.77 -4.38
C GLY A 159 10.47 6.80 -4.25
N LEU A 160 9.91 7.78 -3.54
CA LEU A 160 8.46 7.97 -3.43
C LEU A 160 7.78 8.30 -4.77
N TRP A 161 8.52 8.91 -5.70
CA TRP A 161 8.03 9.32 -7.02
C TRP A 161 8.33 8.30 -8.11
N GLN A 162 9.16 7.29 -7.85
CA GLN A 162 9.55 6.27 -8.83
C GLN A 162 8.46 5.18 -9.02
N TRP A 163 7.26 5.56 -9.45
CA TRP A 163 6.11 4.66 -9.55
C TRP A 163 6.33 3.50 -10.53
N THR A 164 7.02 3.72 -11.66
CA THR A 164 7.42 2.66 -12.59
C THR A 164 8.26 1.59 -11.90
N LYS A 165 9.18 2.00 -11.01
CA LYS A 165 10.03 1.07 -10.24
C LYS A 165 9.19 0.30 -9.21
N ARG A 166 8.35 0.99 -8.46
CA ARG A 166 7.44 0.38 -7.46
C ARG A 166 6.47 -0.61 -8.11
N CYS A 167 6.00 -0.30 -9.31
CA CYS A 167 5.17 -1.20 -10.10
C CYS A 167 5.91 -2.49 -10.51
N LYS A 168 7.15 -2.36 -11.02
CA LYS A 168 8.01 -3.52 -11.36
C LYS A 168 8.35 -4.39 -10.16
N GLU A 169 8.54 -3.81 -8.98
CA GLU A 169 8.76 -4.58 -7.73
C GLU A 169 7.58 -5.51 -7.42
N ILE A 170 6.35 -5.03 -7.59
CA ILE A 170 5.13 -5.83 -7.37
C ILE A 170 5.02 -6.94 -8.42
N GLN A 171 5.31 -6.63 -9.69
CA GLN A 171 5.27 -7.62 -10.76
C GLN A 171 6.26 -8.76 -10.49
N ARG A 172 7.52 -8.42 -10.17
CA ARG A 172 8.54 -9.42 -9.81
C ARG A 172 8.12 -10.28 -8.63
N ALA A 173 7.63 -9.67 -7.55
CA ALA A 173 7.18 -10.41 -6.37
C ALA A 173 6.04 -11.39 -6.69
N ARG A 174 5.16 -11.04 -7.64
CA ARG A 174 4.11 -11.96 -8.11
C ARG A 174 4.66 -13.08 -8.98
N ASP A 175 5.53 -12.76 -9.93
CA ASP A 175 6.15 -13.74 -10.82
C ASP A 175 6.97 -14.76 -10.01
N ASP A 176 7.67 -14.30 -8.97
CA ASP A 176 8.43 -15.15 -8.05
C ASP A 176 7.51 -16.07 -7.24
N ALA A 177 6.41 -15.54 -6.70
CA ALA A 177 5.42 -16.32 -5.97
C ALA A 177 4.69 -17.35 -6.88
N GLU A 178 4.41 -17.01 -8.13
CA GLU A 178 3.82 -17.92 -9.11
C GLU A 178 4.80 -19.06 -9.47
N ARG A 179 6.11 -18.75 -9.62
CA ARG A 179 7.16 -19.76 -9.82
C ARG A 179 7.32 -20.69 -8.63
N GLU A 180 7.28 -20.17 -7.41
CA GLU A 180 7.39 -20.96 -6.19
C GLU A 180 6.20 -21.92 -6.01
N ASN A 181 4.99 -21.49 -6.38
CA ASN A 181 3.78 -22.30 -6.30
C ASN A 181 3.56 -23.23 -7.52
N ALA A 182 4.43 -23.19 -8.53
CA ALA A 182 4.31 -24.05 -9.70
C ALA A 182 4.59 -25.53 -9.33
N PRO A 183 3.79 -26.49 -9.85
CA PRO A 183 4.00 -27.91 -9.62
C PRO A 183 5.41 -28.34 -10.07
N GLU A 184 6.00 -29.28 -9.33
CA GLU A 184 7.43 -29.65 -9.42
C GLU A 184 7.90 -30.02 -10.84
N ALA A 185 7.00 -30.51 -11.68
CA ALA A 185 7.24 -30.86 -13.08
C ALA A 185 7.59 -29.66 -14.00
N VAL A 186 7.28 -28.41 -13.59
CA VAL A 186 7.47 -27.19 -14.39
C VAL A 186 8.64 -26.34 -13.87
N ARG A 187 9.23 -26.71 -12.72
CA ARG A 187 10.39 -25.98 -12.18
C ARG A 187 11.63 -26.24 -13.05
N PRO A 188 12.36 -25.21 -13.51
CA PRO A 188 13.58 -25.42 -14.27
C PRO A 188 14.56 -26.24 -13.43
N ARG A 189 15.00 -27.40 -13.96
CA ARG A 189 15.96 -28.28 -13.28
C ARG A 189 17.19 -27.46 -12.90
N GLN A 190 17.44 -27.28 -11.60
CA GLN A 190 18.70 -26.72 -11.14
C GLN A 190 19.81 -27.59 -11.73
N ALA A 191 20.65 -26.98 -12.56
CA ALA A 191 21.81 -27.65 -13.14
C ALA A 191 22.68 -28.15 -11.98
N ARG A 192 22.70 -29.48 -11.77
CA ARG A 192 23.61 -30.10 -10.82
C ARG A 192 25.02 -29.65 -11.19
N ARG A 193 25.62 -28.79 -10.35
CA ARG A 193 27.03 -28.42 -10.46
C ARG A 193 27.82 -29.72 -10.43
N ARG A 194 28.36 -30.13 -11.58
CA ARG A 194 29.34 -31.23 -11.65
C ARG A 194 30.56 -30.74 -10.87
N GLY A 195 30.84 -31.41 -9.75
CA GLY A 195 32.05 -31.16 -8.98
C GLY A 195 33.30 -31.40 -9.81
N PRO A 196 34.46 -30.85 -9.41
CA PRO A 196 35.68 -30.93 -10.19
C PRO A 196 36.12 -32.40 -10.28
N ARG A 197 36.36 -32.87 -11.50
CA ARG A 197 37.08 -34.13 -11.73
C ARG A 197 38.54 -33.90 -11.33
N ARG A 198 39.04 -34.78 -10.47
CA ARG A 198 40.46 -34.87 -10.08
C ARG A 198 41.35 -35.12 -11.28
#